data_AF-A0A5C7JUG0-F1
#
_entry.id   AF-A0A5C7JUG0-F1
#
_cell.length_a   1.000
_cell.length_b   1.000
_cell.length_c   1.000
_cell.angle_alpha   90.00
_cell.angle_beta   90.00
_cell.angle_gamma   90.00
#
_symmetry.space_group_name_H-M   'P 1'
#
loop_
_entity.id
_entity.type
_entity.pdbx_description
1 polymer ?
#
loop_
_entity_poly.entity_id
_entity_poly.type
_entity_poly.pdbx_seq_one_letter_code
_entity_poly.pdbx_strand_id
1 'polypeptide(L)'
;MKELLEQILNEESRIDKLSRQFPDIDKEVVQHYYDKALPVEDKANIDFVLSQHMKGKVSPSDHESIKHTLSIYRRNKDVLGKLSDYNSFRDLQIAAKPVAQRNRSAKEIFEEEAPVVYNEDGFKTRLITTHRASIQAAKLDKKNRYFRQLNGKANWCLSSASVLGGRQFDKYSEAGSNPIYVQHNKADNSQHVFVDAPNMSLYECYRDEAQSPVVASASHAAANIISDSNFAKTPIAKAIIKKHPEIKFFMSKIKPNVSKTEIEQHIKTSHHDIAGVALHMPNADINHIHLALQTGDNKVIEHALSHPKCPKSILEDALRDKDGTKWKALAALKNPTLTPDMLQIAINHPSGSRLPFSEEAAMSSIPTVALQHINCSEDNIESGINHSNLLVKAVASNHHNLTPRLIDKLLSYRGQYDDIMHGQAMMNNNARPEQIHEVLTSGKFFSQAKECAVKHPNALKATLEIAAHDRNHNVADIATERLNTEDYIK
;
A
#
# COMPACT_ATOMS: atom_id res chain seq x y z
N MET A 1 9.88 32.09 -13.75
CA MET A 1 11.04 32.76 -13.15
C MET A 1 10.69 34.18 -12.69
N LYS A 2 10.05 35.01 -13.53
CA LYS A 2 9.61 36.37 -13.19
C LYS A 2 8.60 36.43 -12.03
N GLU A 3 7.58 35.57 -12.03
CA GLU A 3 6.58 35.48 -10.94
C GLU A 3 7.18 35.03 -9.60
N LEU A 4 8.19 34.15 -9.63
CA LEU A 4 8.84 33.63 -8.43
C LEU A 4 9.77 34.67 -7.79
N LEU A 5 10.45 35.47 -8.63
CA LEU A 5 11.24 36.63 -8.19
C LEU A 5 10.37 37.76 -7.63
N GLU A 6 9.23 38.03 -8.25
CA GLU A 6 8.27 39.02 -7.75
C GLU A 6 7.63 38.59 -6.42
N GLN A 7 7.35 37.30 -6.22
CA GLN A 7 6.91 36.78 -4.92
C GLN A 7 7.99 36.92 -3.84
N ILE A 8 9.24 36.53 -4.12
CA ILE A 8 10.34 36.65 -3.16
C ILE A 8 10.60 38.11 -2.76
N LEU A 9 10.64 39.02 -3.75
CA LEU A 9 10.83 40.46 -3.49
C LEU A 9 9.69 41.05 -2.66
N ASN A 10 8.45 40.62 -2.89
CA ASN A 10 7.29 41.06 -2.10
C ASN A 10 7.34 40.50 -0.66
N GLU A 11 7.82 39.28 -0.45
CA GLU A 11 7.96 38.67 0.87
C GLU A 11 9.09 39.32 1.69
N GLU A 12 10.27 39.54 1.08
CA GLU A 12 11.38 40.24 1.74
C GLU A 12 11.01 41.67 2.14
N SER A 13 10.28 42.38 1.26
CA SER A 13 9.78 43.73 1.57
C SER A 13 8.81 43.77 2.75
N ARG A 14 8.07 42.67 2.98
CA ARG A 14 7.11 42.54 4.07
C ARG A 14 7.81 42.25 5.39
N ILE A 15 8.81 41.38 5.41
CA ILE A 15 9.62 41.10 6.61
C ILE A 15 10.33 42.38 7.06
N ASP A 16 10.94 43.12 6.14
CA ASP A 16 11.61 44.38 6.46
C ASP A 16 10.63 45.43 7.03
N LYS A 17 9.40 45.48 6.51
CA LYS A 17 8.36 46.35 7.06
C LYS A 17 7.96 45.94 8.48
N LEU A 18 7.83 44.64 8.74
CA LEU A 18 7.46 44.11 10.05
C LEU A 18 8.58 44.33 11.09
N SER A 19 9.84 44.12 10.70
CA SER A 19 10.99 44.41 11.56
C SER A 19 11.11 45.89 11.92
N ARG A 20 10.63 46.82 11.06
CA ARG A 20 10.53 48.25 11.40
C ARG A 20 9.36 48.56 12.34
N GLN A 21 8.25 47.83 12.20
CA GLN A 21 7.06 48.00 13.04
C GLN A 21 7.23 47.40 14.44
N PHE A 22 8.05 46.37 14.56
CA PHE A 22 8.39 45.68 15.82
C PHE A 22 9.92 45.71 16.02
N PRO A 23 10.52 46.89 16.31
CA PRO A 23 11.98 47.05 16.37
C PRO A 23 12.64 46.28 17.51
N ASP A 24 11.87 45.90 18.53
CA ASP A 24 12.34 45.14 19.70
C ASP A 24 12.33 43.61 19.46
N ILE A 25 11.95 43.14 18.27
CA ILE A 25 11.99 41.72 17.88
C ILE A 25 13.07 41.51 16.83
N ASP A 26 13.99 40.58 17.08
CA ASP A 26 15.03 40.22 16.12
C ASP A 26 14.43 39.79 14.76
N LYS A 27 15.04 40.25 13.67
CA LYS A 27 14.59 39.96 12.30
C LYS A 27 14.50 38.45 12.03
N GLU A 28 15.39 37.66 12.59
CA GLU A 28 15.36 36.20 12.48
C GLU A 28 14.13 35.58 13.16
N VAL A 29 13.68 36.14 14.29
CA VAL A 29 12.46 35.71 14.98
C VAL A 29 11.21 36.08 14.16
N VAL A 30 11.19 37.28 13.58
CA VAL A 30 10.12 37.69 12.66
C VAL A 30 10.04 36.74 11.46
N GLN A 31 11.18 36.43 10.85
CA GLN A 31 11.29 35.49 9.73
C GLN A 31 10.80 34.09 10.14
N HIS A 32 11.22 33.59 11.31
CA HIS A 32 10.81 32.27 11.80
C HIS A 32 9.29 32.18 11.96
N TYR A 33 8.64 33.18 12.57
CA TYR A 33 7.19 33.18 12.70
C TYR A 33 6.51 33.28 11.33
N TYR A 34 7.03 34.12 10.43
CA TYR A 34 6.49 34.24 9.09
C TYR A 34 6.53 32.91 8.34
N ASP A 35 7.66 32.21 8.38
CA ASP A 35 7.86 30.97 7.61
C ASP A 35 7.22 29.74 8.25
N LYS A 36 7.30 29.63 9.58
CA LYS A 36 7.00 28.40 10.31
C LYS A 36 5.70 28.45 11.08
N ALA A 37 5.30 29.60 11.61
CA ALA A 37 4.15 29.70 12.52
C ALA A 37 2.84 30.14 11.86
N LEU A 38 2.90 30.67 10.63
CA LEU A 38 1.71 31.08 9.90
C LEU A 38 1.29 30.03 8.87
N PRO A 39 -0.03 29.81 8.68
CA PRO A 39 -0.52 29.07 7.53
C PRO A 39 -0.05 29.74 6.23
N VAL A 40 0.26 28.95 5.19
CA VAL A 40 0.82 29.45 3.91
C VAL A 40 -0.05 30.55 3.31
N GLU A 41 -1.36 30.40 3.42
CA GLU A 41 -2.34 31.31 2.84
C GLU A 41 -2.78 32.45 3.78
N ASP A 42 -2.18 32.55 4.97
CA ASP A 42 -2.61 33.51 6.00
C ASP A 42 -1.44 34.20 6.68
N LYS A 43 -0.57 34.78 5.84
CA LYS A 43 0.51 35.67 6.29
C LYS A 43 -0.01 37.00 6.85
N ALA A 44 -1.31 37.29 6.70
CA ALA A 44 -1.96 38.52 7.15
C ALA A 44 -1.99 38.66 8.68
N ASN A 45 -2.02 37.54 9.39
CA ASN A 45 -2.17 37.52 10.86
C ASN A 45 -0.84 37.54 11.62
N ILE A 46 0.28 37.85 10.96
CA ILE A 46 1.59 37.93 11.62
C ILE A 46 1.65 38.99 12.72
N ASP A 47 0.98 40.13 12.53
CA ASP A 47 0.96 41.22 13.51
C ASP A 47 0.41 40.77 14.86
N PHE A 48 -0.60 39.89 14.85
CA PHE A 48 -1.12 39.28 16.07
C PHE A 48 -0.05 38.43 16.75
N VAL A 49 0.64 37.56 16.02
CA VAL A 49 1.69 36.68 16.58
C VAL A 49 2.85 37.49 17.16
N LEU A 50 3.34 38.50 16.43
CA LEU A 50 4.42 39.37 16.90
C LEU A 50 3.99 40.19 18.13
N SER A 51 2.75 40.67 18.18
CA SER A 51 2.23 41.37 19.36
C SER A 51 2.16 40.46 20.60
N GLN A 52 1.87 39.17 20.42
CA GLN A 52 1.85 38.18 21.50
C GLN A 52 3.27 37.83 21.95
N HIS A 53 4.23 37.80 21.03
CA HIS A 53 5.65 37.61 21.33
C HIS A 53 6.18 38.75 22.21
N MET A 54 5.90 40.01 21.83
CA MET A 54 6.25 41.20 22.62
C MET A 54 5.70 41.17 24.05
N LYS A 55 4.52 40.57 24.24
CA LYS A 55 3.89 40.40 25.56
C LYS A 55 4.45 39.21 26.35
N GLY A 56 5.45 38.51 25.84
CA GLY A 56 6.00 37.29 26.42
C GLY A 56 5.00 36.13 26.47
N LYS A 57 3.96 36.14 25.63
CA LYS A 57 2.88 35.14 25.63
C LYS A 57 3.14 33.97 24.68
N VAL A 58 4.05 34.14 23.73
CA VAL A 58 4.49 33.10 22.79
C VAL A 58 5.97 33.22 22.49
N SER A 59 6.58 32.12 22.05
CA SER A 59 7.99 31.98 21.70
C SER A 59 8.15 31.27 20.35
N PRO A 60 9.32 31.33 19.69
CA PRO A 60 9.53 30.64 18.39
C PRO A 60 9.30 29.12 18.46
N SER A 61 9.51 28.50 19.62
CA SER A 61 9.20 27.07 19.84
C SER A 61 7.71 26.75 19.75
N ASP A 62 6.82 27.73 19.93
CA ASP A 62 5.36 27.53 19.87
C ASP A 62 4.81 27.51 18.43
N HIS A 63 5.66 27.61 17.40
CA HIS A 63 5.26 27.81 16.00
C HIS A 63 4.24 26.78 15.49
N GLU A 64 4.37 25.49 15.82
CA GLU A 64 3.40 24.46 15.41
C GLU A 64 2.02 24.70 16.07
N SER A 65 2.00 25.05 17.35
CA SER A 65 0.77 25.35 18.08
C SER A 65 0.08 26.60 17.52
N ILE A 66 0.87 27.66 17.26
CA ILE A 66 0.40 28.91 16.65
C ILE A 66 -0.20 28.64 15.28
N LYS A 67 0.51 27.89 14.44
CA LYS A 67 0.06 27.53 13.09
C LYS A 67 -1.25 26.75 13.14
N HIS A 68 -1.35 25.78 14.03
CA HIS A 68 -2.55 24.97 14.21
C HIS A 68 -3.75 25.82 14.67
N THR A 69 -3.58 26.64 15.71
CA THR A 69 -4.65 27.48 16.24
C THR A 69 -5.11 28.55 15.26
N LEU A 70 -4.19 29.20 14.53
CA LEU A 70 -4.55 30.18 13.51
C LEU A 70 -5.25 29.52 12.31
N SER A 71 -4.91 28.27 11.97
CA SER A 71 -5.64 27.50 10.95
C SER A 71 -7.09 27.20 11.37
N ILE A 72 -7.32 26.88 12.65
CA ILE A 72 -8.69 26.75 13.18
C ILE A 72 -9.42 28.09 13.15
N TYR A 73 -8.77 29.16 13.61
CA TYR A 73 -9.34 30.50 13.64
C TYR A 73 -9.85 30.94 12.26
N ARG A 74 -9.00 30.82 11.23
CA ARG A 74 -9.33 31.25 9.87
C ARG A 74 -10.58 30.56 9.32
N ARG A 75 -10.73 29.25 9.56
CA ARG A 75 -11.86 28.43 9.06
C ARG A 75 -13.18 28.68 9.80
N ASN A 76 -13.10 29.25 10.99
CA ASN A 76 -14.24 29.47 11.88
C ASN A 76 -14.34 30.94 12.29
N LYS A 77 -13.86 31.86 11.44
CA LYS A 77 -13.82 33.30 11.72
C LYS A 77 -15.21 33.90 11.95
N ASP A 78 -16.21 33.34 11.28
CA ASP A 78 -17.63 33.64 11.48
C ASP A 78 -18.11 33.34 12.91
N VAL A 79 -17.57 32.29 13.53
CA VAL A 79 -17.90 31.90 14.91
C VAL A 79 -16.98 32.54 15.94
N LEU A 80 -15.70 32.72 15.60
CA LEU A 80 -14.65 33.18 16.51
C LEU A 80 -14.44 34.71 16.49
N GLY A 81 -15.06 35.45 15.59
CA GLY A 81 -14.94 36.91 15.56
C GLY A 81 -13.56 37.39 15.09
N LYS A 82 -13.09 38.55 15.58
CA LYS A 82 -11.81 39.15 15.15
C LYS A 82 -10.66 38.73 16.07
N LEU A 83 -9.45 38.59 15.53
CA LEU A 83 -8.26 38.30 16.35
C LEU A 83 -8.00 39.37 17.44
N SER A 84 -8.38 40.62 17.17
CA SER A 84 -8.29 41.73 18.12
C SER A 84 -9.11 41.51 19.39
N ASP A 85 -10.10 40.62 19.36
CA ASP A 85 -11.00 40.36 20.47
C ASP A 85 -10.35 39.43 21.52
N TYR A 86 -9.19 38.85 21.18
CA TYR A 86 -8.42 37.96 22.06
C TYR A 86 -7.21 38.68 22.68
N ASN A 87 -7.20 38.75 24.01
CA ASN A 87 -6.12 39.41 24.76
C ASN A 87 -4.80 38.64 24.68
N SER A 88 -4.87 37.30 24.65
CA SER A 88 -3.73 36.41 24.54
C SER A 88 -3.91 35.30 23.49
N PHE A 89 -2.79 34.73 23.03
CA PHE A 89 -2.82 33.51 22.20
C PHE A 89 -3.54 32.34 22.89
N ARG A 90 -3.43 32.23 24.23
CA ARG A 90 -4.12 31.22 25.02
C ARG A 90 -5.64 31.38 24.98
N ASP A 91 -6.15 32.62 24.99
CA ASP A 91 -7.59 32.87 24.88
C ASP A 91 -8.12 32.41 23.52
N LEU A 92 -7.36 32.68 22.47
CA LEU A 92 -7.66 32.19 21.13
C LEU A 92 -7.62 30.65 21.07
N GLN A 93 -6.64 30.00 21.70
CA GLN A 93 -6.57 28.54 21.78
C GLN A 93 -7.80 27.94 22.47
N ILE A 94 -8.23 28.52 23.59
CA ILE A 94 -9.41 28.07 24.33
C ILE A 94 -10.67 28.22 23.49
N ALA A 95 -10.86 29.36 22.82
CA ALA A 95 -12.02 29.61 21.97
C ALA A 95 -12.03 28.76 20.70
N ALA A 96 -10.85 28.47 20.12
CA ALA A 96 -10.72 27.64 18.93
C ALA A 96 -11.03 26.16 19.21
N LYS A 97 -10.76 25.67 20.43
CA LYS A 97 -10.92 24.25 20.80
C LYS A 97 -12.33 23.67 20.50
N PRO A 98 -13.46 24.28 20.89
CA PRO A 98 -14.80 23.73 20.63
C PRO A 98 -15.18 23.72 19.14
N VAL A 99 -14.55 24.53 18.30
CA VAL A 99 -14.84 24.62 16.85
C VAL A 99 -13.76 23.98 15.98
N ALA A 100 -12.73 23.36 16.57
CA ALA A 100 -11.59 22.80 15.87
C ALA A 100 -11.97 21.77 14.78
N GLN A 101 -13.09 21.08 14.97
CA GLN A 101 -13.61 20.07 14.04
C GLN A 101 -14.59 20.64 12.99
N ARG A 102 -15.04 21.89 13.12
CA ARG A 102 -15.94 22.53 12.15
C ARG A 102 -15.15 23.00 10.92
N ASN A 103 -15.79 22.90 9.76
CA ASN A 103 -15.29 23.39 8.46
C ASN A 103 -13.89 22.86 8.07
N ARG A 104 -13.51 21.68 8.56
CA ARG A 104 -12.25 21.04 8.15
C ARG A 104 -12.34 20.61 6.69
N SER A 105 -11.33 20.97 5.91
CA SER A 105 -11.20 20.44 4.55
C SER A 105 -10.84 18.96 4.58
N ALA A 106 -11.21 18.21 3.53
CA ALA A 106 -10.80 16.81 3.36
C ALA A 106 -9.27 16.63 3.39
N LYS A 107 -8.52 17.65 2.94
CA LYS A 107 -7.05 17.67 2.98
C LYS A 107 -6.51 17.73 4.41
N GLU A 108 -7.03 18.62 5.25
CA GLU A 108 -6.60 18.77 6.64
C GLU A 108 -6.98 17.56 7.49
N ILE A 109 -8.13 16.97 7.20
CA ILE A 109 -8.52 15.67 7.78
C ILE A 109 -7.48 14.62 7.43
N PHE A 110 -7.14 14.49 6.14
CA PHE A 110 -6.15 13.51 5.71
C PHE A 110 -4.75 13.79 6.28
N GLU A 111 -4.33 15.04 6.44
CA GLU A 111 -3.02 15.37 7.01
C GLU A 111 -2.92 15.00 8.50
N GLU A 112 -4.01 15.07 9.27
CA GLU A 112 -4.08 14.62 10.66
C GLU A 112 -4.20 13.09 10.78
N GLU A 113 -4.96 12.46 9.88
CA GLU A 113 -5.16 11.01 9.88
C GLU A 113 -4.03 10.24 9.16
N ALA A 114 -3.16 10.95 8.44
CA ALA A 114 -2.02 10.41 7.73
C ALA A 114 -0.75 11.28 7.90
N PRO A 115 -0.30 11.59 9.13
CA PRO A 115 0.81 12.50 9.36
C PRO A 115 2.09 12.01 8.66
N VAL A 116 2.85 12.95 8.11
CA VAL A 116 4.15 12.67 7.51
C VAL A 116 5.16 12.41 8.63
N VAL A 117 5.65 11.18 8.73
CA VAL A 117 6.65 10.75 9.73
C VAL A 117 8.07 10.69 9.18
N TYR A 118 8.22 10.82 7.86
CA TYR A 118 9.51 10.90 7.17
C TYR A 118 9.36 11.65 5.84
N ASN A 119 10.28 12.55 5.53
CA ASN A 119 10.29 13.28 4.26
C ASN A 119 11.70 13.78 3.92
N GLU A 120 12.51 12.91 3.29
CA GLU A 120 13.83 13.25 2.75
C GLU A 120 13.86 12.99 1.23
N ASP A 121 14.95 13.35 0.54
CA ASP A 121 15.02 13.47 -0.93
C ASP A 121 14.61 12.22 -1.72
N GLY A 122 14.68 11.01 -1.14
CA GLY A 122 14.21 9.77 -1.78
C GLY A 122 12.76 9.37 -1.45
N PHE A 123 12.30 9.62 -0.22
CA PHE A 123 11.06 9.02 0.29
C PHE A 123 10.21 9.98 1.11
N LYS A 124 8.90 9.79 1.02
CA LYS A 124 7.92 10.38 1.92
C LYS A 124 7.11 9.25 2.57
N THR A 125 7.16 9.13 3.89
CA THR A 125 6.38 8.11 4.62
C THR A 125 5.32 8.80 5.49
N ARG A 126 4.09 8.30 5.38
CA ARG A 126 2.96 8.68 6.23
C ARG A 126 2.60 7.53 7.17
N LEU A 127 2.28 7.85 8.42
CA LEU A 127 1.63 6.93 9.35
C LEU A 127 0.13 7.04 9.16
N ILE A 128 -0.57 5.95 8.88
CA ILE A 128 -2.01 5.93 8.65
C ILE A 128 -2.73 5.53 9.93
N THR A 129 -3.61 6.40 10.43
CA THR A 129 -4.32 6.18 11.71
C THR A 129 -5.79 5.82 11.54
N THR A 130 -6.36 6.00 10.34
CA THR A 130 -7.76 5.65 10.05
C THR A 130 -7.94 4.91 8.73
N HIS A 131 -9.02 4.13 8.62
CA HIS A 131 -9.44 3.50 7.36
C HIS A 131 -9.77 4.52 6.26
N ARG A 132 -10.33 5.68 6.63
CA ARG A 132 -10.56 6.77 5.67
C ARG A 132 -9.24 7.26 5.06
N ALA A 133 -8.22 7.46 5.89
CA ALA A 133 -6.91 7.86 5.43
C ALA A 133 -6.23 6.78 4.57
N SER A 134 -6.41 5.50 4.88
CA SER A 134 -5.86 4.42 4.04
C SER A 134 -6.45 4.43 2.63
N ILE A 135 -7.75 4.69 2.48
CA ILE A 135 -8.42 4.84 1.18
C ILE A 135 -7.81 6.00 0.38
N GLN A 136 -7.58 7.15 1.03
CA GLN A 136 -6.99 8.32 0.38
C GLN A 136 -5.52 8.11 0.03
N ALA A 137 -4.76 7.47 0.92
CA ALA A 137 -3.33 7.20 0.72
C ALA A 137 -3.07 6.18 -0.40
N ALA A 138 -4.05 5.34 -0.73
CA ALA A 138 -3.99 4.39 -1.85
C ALA A 138 -4.19 5.04 -3.22
N LYS A 139 -4.60 6.32 -3.31
CA LYS A 139 -4.69 7.01 -4.61
C LYS A 139 -3.31 7.15 -5.23
N LEU A 140 -3.20 6.75 -6.49
CA LEU A 140 -1.96 6.72 -7.25
C LEU A 140 -1.72 8.01 -8.03
N ASP A 141 -0.45 8.43 -8.13
CA ASP A 141 -0.05 9.49 -9.06
C ASP A 141 -0.25 9.03 -10.51
N LYS A 142 -0.60 9.94 -11.42
CA LYS A 142 -0.79 9.63 -12.86
C LYS A 142 0.48 9.07 -13.52
N LYS A 143 1.66 9.36 -12.97
CA LYS A 143 2.97 8.87 -13.41
C LYS A 143 3.33 7.51 -12.82
N ASN A 144 2.59 7.03 -11.82
CA ASN A 144 2.81 5.71 -11.25
C ASN A 144 2.61 4.63 -12.32
N ARG A 145 3.53 3.65 -12.37
CA ARG A 145 3.50 2.56 -13.38
C ARG A 145 2.18 1.76 -13.38
N TYR A 146 1.51 1.66 -12.23
CA TYR A 146 0.26 0.93 -12.05
C TYR A 146 -0.99 1.80 -12.18
N PHE A 147 -0.87 3.12 -12.40
CA PHE A 147 -2.02 4.02 -12.42
C PHE A 147 -3.12 3.54 -13.39
N ARG A 148 -2.75 3.20 -14.63
CA ARG A 148 -3.73 2.74 -15.63
C ARG A 148 -4.28 1.36 -15.32
N GLN A 149 -3.41 0.43 -14.91
CA GLN A 149 -3.79 -0.96 -14.62
C GLN A 149 -4.76 -1.05 -13.44
N LEU A 150 -4.57 -0.22 -12.42
CA LEU A 150 -5.34 -0.24 -11.17
C LEU A 150 -6.36 0.90 -11.09
N ASN A 151 -6.69 1.53 -12.22
CA ASN A 151 -7.65 2.64 -12.29
C ASN A 151 -7.40 3.76 -11.25
N GLY A 152 -6.14 4.12 -11.07
CA GLY A 152 -5.70 5.22 -10.22
C GLY A 152 -5.70 4.94 -8.72
N LYS A 153 -5.86 3.68 -8.27
CA LYS A 153 -5.85 3.33 -6.85
C LYS A 153 -5.12 2.01 -6.59
N ALA A 154 -4.24 1.96 -5.60
CA ALA A 154 -3.61 0.73 -5.14
C ALA A 154 -4.66 -0.30 -4.68
N ASN A 155 -4.34 -1.58 -4.89
CA ASN A 155 -5.23 -2.68 -4.58
C ASN A 155 -5.17 -3.13 -3.12
N TRP A 156 -4.53 -2.41 -2.21
CA TRP A 156 -4.37 -2.85 -0.82
C TRP A 156 -5.72 -3.13 -0.15
N CYS A 157 -5.90 -4.31 0.44
CA CYS A 157 -7.18 -4.70 1.07
C CYS A 157 -7.64 -3.71 2.16
N LEU A 158 -6.70 -3.17 2.94
CA LEU A 158 -6.96 -2.13 3.96
C LEU A 158 -7.40 -0.78 3.38
N SER A 159 -7.32 -0.59 2.06
CA SER A 159 -7.73 0.63 1.35
C SER A 159 -9.04 0.46 0.58
N SER A 160 -9.68 -0.71 0.66
CA SER A 160 -10.99 -0.92 0.05
C SER A 160 -12.01 0.02 0.71
N ALA A 161 -12.76 0.75 -0.11
CA ALA A 161 -13.81 1.67 0.37
C ALA A 161 -15.07 0.87 0.71
N SER A 162 -14.96 -0.01 1.71
CA SER A 162 -16.02 -0.93 2.11
C SER A 162 -15.90 -1.27 3.60
N VAL A 163 -16.98 -1.80 4.19
CA VAL A 163 -16.98 -2.34 5.55
C VAL A 163 -15.92 -3.42 5.72
N LEU A 164 -15.71 -4.27 4.71
CA LEU A 164 -14.65 -5.28 4.73
C LEU A 164 -13.26 -4.64 4.75
N GLY A 165 -13.04 -3.58 3.97
CA GLY A 165 -11.80 -2.80 4.02
C GLY A 165 -11.54 -2.22 5.40
N GLY A 166 -12.58 -1.68 6.06
CA GLY A 166 -12.52 -1.19 7.43
C GLY A 166 -12.14 -2.28 8.41
N ARG A 167 -12.81 -3.45 8.34
CA ARG A 167 -12.45 -4.61 9.17
C ARG A 167 -11.02 -5.09 8.94
N GLN A 168 -10.51 -5.07 7.71
CA GLN A 168 -9.11 -5.42 7.44
C GLN A 168 -8.14 -4.37 7.99
N PHE A 169 -8.48 -3.09 7.88
CA PHE A 169 -7.72 -2.02 8.51
C PHE A 169 -7.65 -2.21 10.04
N ASP A 170 -8.79 -2.45 10.69
CA ASP A 170 -8.87 -2.65 12.14
C ASP A 170 -8.12 -3.92 12.56
N LYS A 171 -8.24 -5.00 11.79
CA LYS A 171 -7.50 -6.24 12.01
C LYS A 171 -5.99 -6.03 11.95
N TYR A 172 -5.50 -5.31 10.95
CA TYR A 172 -4.07 -5.08 10.78
C TYR A 172 -3.51 -4.07 11.77
N SER A 173 -4.26 -3.00 12.03
CA SER A 173 -3.85 -1.97 12.98
C SER A 173 -4.00 -2.40 14.43
N GLU A 174 -4.82 -3.41 14.73
CA GLU A 174 -5.09 -3.90 16.08
C GLU A 174 -5.46 -2.76 17.03
N ALA A 175 -6.52 -2.03 16.66
CA ALA A 175 -6.97 -0.82 17.33
C ALA A 175 -5.88 0.27 17.45
N GLY A 176 -4.97 0.33 16.47
CA GLY A 176 -3.86 1.30 16.41
C GLY A 176 -2.57 0.85 17.08
N SER A 177 -2.52 -0.36 17.67
CA SER A 177 -1.31 -0.92 18.28
C SER A 177 -0.22 -1.25 17.26
N ASN A 178 -0.60 -1.60 16.03
CA ASN A 178 0.30 -1.94 14.92
C ASN A 178 0.33 -0.78 13.91
N PRO A 179 1.44 -0.03 13.81
CA PRO A 179 1.57 1.06 12.86
C PRO A 179 1.37 0.62 11.41
N ILE A 180 0.60 1.38 10.64
CA ILE A 180 0.47 1.22 9.19
C ILE A 180 1.16 2.39 8.51
N TYR A 181 2.15 2.12 7.66
CA TYR A 181 2.85 3.15 6.90
C TYR A 181 2.50 3.08 5.41
N VAL A 182 2.39 4.24 4.78
CA VAL A 182 2.40 4.36 3.32
C VAL A 182 3.64 5.16 2.94
N GLN A 183 4.52 4.56 2.14
CA GLN A 183 5.73 5.18 1.63
C GLN A 183 5.56 5.50 0.15
N HIS A 184 5.87 6.74 -0.21
CA HIS A 184 5.97 7.21 -1.58
C HIS A 184 7.45 7.37 -1.95
N ASN A 185 7.88 6.67 -2.98
CA ASN A 185 9.19 6.83 -3.60
C ASN A 185 9.13 8.00 -4.59
N LYS A 186 9.93 9.05 -4.35
CA LYS A 186 9.91 10.26 -5.17
C LYS A 186 10.56 10.07 -6.54
N ALA A 187 11.39 9.04 -6.71
CA ALA A 187 12.14 8.82 -7.95
C ALA A 187 11.24 8.26 -9.08
N ASP A 188 10.38 7.30 -8.75
CA ASP A 188 9.54 6.58 -9.72
C ASP A 188 8.03 6.74 -9.46
N ASN A 189 7.65 7.51 -8.43
CA ASN A 189 6.28 7.70 -7.96
C ASN A 189 5.59 6.40 -7.49
N SER A 190 6.37 5.37 -7.15
CA SER A 190 5.83 4.15 -6.54
C SER A 190 5.33 4.42 -5.13
N GLN A 191 4.32 3.67 -4.72
CA GLN A 191 3.69 3.70 -3.42
C GLN A 191 3.63 2.31 -2.83
N HIS A 192 4.12 2.16 -1.60
CA HIS A 192 4.16 0.90 -0.89
C HIS A 192 3.47 1.04 0.46
N VAL A 193 2.81 -0.04 0.91
CA VAL A 193 2.20 -0.13 2.23
C VAL A 193 2.98 -1.09 3.11
N PHE A 194 3.24 -0.67 4.36
CA PHE A 194 3.84 -1.50 5.39
C PHE A 194 2.91 -1.62 6.60
N VAL A 195 2.65 -2.83 7.05
CA VAL A 195 1.91 -3.11 8.29
C VAL A 195 2.90 -3.64 9.33
N ASP A 196 3.18 -2.87 10.38
CA ASP A 196 4.08 -3.25 11.46
C ASP A 196 3.37 -4.16 12.49
N ALA A 197 2.95 -5.34 12.04
CA ALA A 197 2.33 -6.35 12.88
C ALA A 197 3.32 -7.48 13.20
N PRO A 198 3.44 -7.94 14.47
CA PRO A 198 4.47 -8.89 14.89
C PRO A 198 4.35 -10.26 14.20
N ASN A 199 3.12 -10.71 13.91
CA ASN A 199 2.84 -12.05 13.40
C ASN A 199 2.74 -12.15 11.87
N MET A 200 2.97 -11.07 11.12
CA MET A 200 2.94 -11.09 9.65
C MET A 200 4.33 -11.42 9.09
N SER A 201 4.42 -12.16 7.99
CA SER A 201 5.69 -12.28 7.26
C SER A 201 6.04 -10.98 6.53
N LEU A 202 7.31 -10.81 6.11
CA LEU A 202 7.71 -9.66 5.27
C LEU A 202 6.93 -9.60 3.95
N TYR A 203 6.62 -10.78 3.40
CA TYR A 203 5.83 -10.94 2.18
C TYR A 203 4.43 -10.32 2.33
N GLU A 204 3.78 -10.52 3.46
CA GLU A 204 2.43 -10.01 3.71
C GLU A 204 2.44 -8.56 4.21
N CYS A 205 3.48 -8.17 4.93
CA CYS A 205 3.51 -6.92 5.64
C CYS A 205 4.04 -5.76 4.79
N TYR A 206 4.87 -5.99 3.76
CA TYR A 206 5.40 -4.94 2.87
C TYR A 206 5.03 -5.17 1.40
N ARG A 207 4.06 -4.41 0.90
CA ARG A 207 3.43 -4.63 -0.41
C ARG A 207 3.44 -3.40 -1.30
N ASP A 208 3.55 -3.62 -2.60
CA ASP A 208 3.39 -2.59 -3.63
C ASP A 208 1.92 -2.33 -3.96
N GLU A 209 1.67 -1.44 -4.91
CA GLU A 209 0.33 -1.01 -5.34
C GLU A 209 -0.52 -2.17 -5.85
N ALA A 210 0.11 -3.17 -6.48
CA ALA A 210 -0.54 -4.37 -7.01
C ALA A 210 -0.67 -5.49 -5.96
N GLN A 211 -0.35 -5.21 -4.69
CA GLN A 211 -0.21 -6.17 -3.59
C GLN A 211 0.95 -7.18 -3.74
N SER A 212 1.89 -6.94 -4.66
CA SER A 212 3.08 -7.78 -4.77
C SER A 212 4.04 -7.47 -3.61
N PRO A 213 4.74 -8.47 -3.05
CA PRO A 213 5.71 -8.24 -1.99
C PRO A 213 6.85 -7.34 -2.51
N VAL A 214 7.16 -6.27 -1.77
CA VAL A 214 8.33 -5.41 -2.10
C VAL A 214 9.64 -6.14 -1.77
N VAL A 215 9.62 -6.94 -0.69
CA VAL A 215 10.75 -7.77 -0.26
C VAL A 215 10.26 -9.20 0.01
N ALA A 216 10.99 -10.18 -0.52
CA ALA A 216 10.61 -11.59 -0.43
C ALA A 216 11.22 -12.31 0.79
N SER A 217 12.26 -11.73 1.41
CA SER A 217 13.01 -12.33 2.50
C SER A 217 13.77 -11.27 3.32
N ALA A 218 14.27 -11.67 4.49
CA ALA A 218 15.17 -10.83 5.29
C ALA A 218 16.45 -10.46 4.52
N SER A 219 16.98 -11.38 3.69
CA SER A 219 18.15 -11.12 2.86
C SER A 219 17.89 -10.05 1.79
N HIS A 220 16.73 -10.11 1.12
CA HIS A 220 16.33 -9.07 0.17
C HIS A 220 16.10 -7.73 0.89
N ALA A 221 15.42 -7.74 2.04
CA ALA A 221 15.22 -6.54 2.83
C ALA A 221 16.54 -5.89 3.28
N ALA A 222 17.50 -6.70 3.73
CA ALA A 222 18.84 -6.24 4.09
C ALA A 222 19.57 -5.64 2.89
N ALA A 223 19.52 -6.25 1.70
CA ALA A 223 20.13 -5.70 0.50
C ALA A 223 19.57 -4.30 0.16
N ASN A 224 18.25 -4.10 0.26
CA ASN A 224 17.62 -2.79 0.05
C ASN A 224 18.05 -1.77 1.11
N ILE A 225 18.14 -2.17 2.38
CA ILE A 225 18.59 -1.29 3.48
C ILE A 225 20.07 -0.92 3.34
N ILE A 226 20.94 -1.87 2.95
CA ILE A 226 22.38 -1.64 2.82
C ILE A 226 22.68 -0.78 1.59
N SER A 227 21.94 -0.96 0.49
CA SER A 227 22.17 -0.24 -0.76
C SER A 227 21.60 1.16 -0.80
N ASP A 228 20.50 1.43 -0.09
CA ASP A 228 19.85 2.75 -0.08
C ASP A 228 19.89 3.38 1.32
N SER A 229 20.83 4.32 1.50
CA SER A 229 21.00 5.07 2.75
C SER A 229 19.79 5.94 3.12
N ASN A 230 18.99 6.37 2.16
CA ASN A 230 17.76 7.12 2.42
C ASN A 230 16.65 6.18 2.89
N PHE A 231 16.53 5.00 2.28
CA PHE A 231 15.57 3.99 2.73
C PHE A 231 15.88 3.52 4.15
N ALA A 232 17.16 3.30 4.47
CA ALA A 232 17.61 2.85 5.79
C ALA A 232 17.18 3.75 6.96
N LYS A 233 16.97 5.05 6.72
CA LYS A 233 16.53 6.02 7.73
C LYS A 233 15.02 6.00 7.97
N THR A 234 14.25 5.41 7.06
CA THR A 234 12.78 5.44 7.10
C THR A 234 12.22 4.66 8.30
N PRO A 235 11.03 5.01 8.81
CA PRO A 235 10.36 4.24 9.85
C PRO A 235 10.13 2.77 9.45
N ILE A 236 9.88 2.51 8.16
CA ILE A 236 9.70 1.16 7.61
C ILE A 236 10.99 0.35 7.76
N ALA A 237 12.14 0.87 7.31
CA ALA A 237 13.42 0.16 7.46
C ALA A 237 13.74 -0.12 8.94
N LYS A 238 13.48 0.84 9.83
CA LYS A 238 13.67 0.66 11.28
C LYS A 238 12.76 -0.44 11.85
N ALA A 239 11.49 -0.49 11.44
CA ALA A 239 10.55 -1.53 11.84
C ALA A 239 10.98 -2.91 11.32
N ILE A 240 11.42 -3.00 10.07
CA ILE A 240 11.96 -4.22 9.47
C ILE A 240 13.19 -4.72 10.26
N ILE A 241 14.16 -3.86 10.58
CA ILE A 241 15.35 -4.22 11.37
C ILE A 241 14.99 -4.67 12.79
N LYS A 242 13.96 -4.05 13.40
CA LYS A 242 13.46 -4.45 14.72
C LYS A 242 12.87 -5.86 14.69
N LYS A 243 12.12 -6.19 13.63
CA LYS A 243 11.48 -7.49 13.43
C LYS A 243 12.44 -8.59 12.98
N HIS A 244 13.48 -8.22 12.25
CA HIS A 244 14.50 -9.09 11.69
C HIS A 244 15.89 -8.66 12.19
N PRO A 245 16.23 -8.94 13.46
CA PRO A 245 17.51 -8.51 14.06
C PRO A 245 18.73 -9.10 13.33
N GLU A 246 18.59 -10.21 12.62
CA GLU A 246 19.60 -10.79 11.72
C GLU A 246 20.08 -9.81 10.65
N ILE A 247 19.26 -8.84 10.26
CA ILE A 247 19.65 -7.79 9.30
C ILE A 247 20.84 -6.98 9.84
N LYS A 248 20.92 -6.74 11.15
CA LYS A 248 22.08 -6.05 11.75
C LYS A 248 23.37 -6.83 11.55
N PHE A 249 23.30 -8.17 11.64
CA PHE A 249 24.43 -9.02 11.33
C PHE A 249 24.82 -8.88 9.86
N PHE A 250 23.87 -8.90 8.91
CA PHE A 250 24.16 -8.71 7.48
C PHE A 250 24.79 -7.35 7.18
N MET A 251 24.28 -6.28 7.79
CA MET A 251 24.83 -4.92 7.69
C MET A 251 26.28 -4.83 8.23
N SER A 252 26.66 -5.69 9.18
CA SER A 252 28.05 -5.75 9.67
C SER A 252 29.01 -6.49 8.72
N LYS A 253 28.47 -7.31 7.81
CA LYS A 253 29.24 -8.19 6.92
C LYS A 253 29.34 -7.68 5.50
N ILE A 254 28.32 -6.98 5.02
CA ILE A 254 28.24 -6.46 3.66
C ILE A 254 28.15 -4.94 3.73
N LYS A 255 29.10 -4.28 3.08
CA LYS A 255 29.16 -2.82 2.98
C LYS A 255 28.24 -2.30 1.85
N PRO A 256 27.79 -1.04 1.93
CA PRO A 256 27.19 -0.36 0.79
C PRO A 256 28.13 -0.37 -0.42
N ASN A 257 27.58 -0.41 -1.63
CA ASN A 257 28.34 -0.37 -2.90
C ASN A 257 29.41 -1.49 -3.03
N VAL A 258 29.14 -2.68 -2.49
CA VAL A 258 29.99 -3.85 -2.64
C VAL A 258 30.34 -4.11 -4.11
N SER A 259 31.61 -4.38 -4.40
CA SER A 259 32.09 -4.65 -5.76
C SER A 259 31.66 -6.03 -6.25
N LYS A 260 31.69 -6.26 -7.56
CA LYS A 260 31.38 -7.58 -8.15
C LYS A 260 32.26 -8.69 -7.56
N THR A 261 33.58 -8.46 -7.45
CA THR A 261 34.50 -9.43 -6.86
C THR A 261 34.17 -9.76 -5.41
N GLU A 262 33.74 -8.78 -4.62
CA GLU A 262 33.30 -9.02 -3.24
C GLU A 262 31.97 -9.78 -3.19
N ILE A 263 31.04 -9.53 -4.11
CA ILE A 263 29.80 -10.33 -4.25
C ILE A 263 30.14 -11.79 -4.54
N GLU A 264 31.06 -12.06 -5.49
CA GLU A 264 31.53 -13.43 -5.77
C GLU A 264 32.13 -14.10 -4.54
N GLN A 265 32.92 -13.37 -3.76
CA GLN A 265 33.48 -13.88 -2.50
C GLN A 265 32.37 -14.24 -1.51
N HIS A 266 31.38 -13.37 -1.33
CA HIS A 266 30.23 -13.60 -0.45
C HIS A 266 29.39 -14.81 -0.88
N ILE A 267 29.16 -15.02 -2.18
CA ILE A 267 28.45 -16.19 -2.71
C ILE A 267 29.19 -17.49 -2.42
N LYS A 268 30.53 -17.47 -2.46
CA LYS A 268 31.38 -18.64 -2.16
C LYS A 268 31.55 -18.92 -0.66
N THR A 269 31.01 -18.08 0.22
CA THR A 269 31.06 -18.34 1.66
C THR A 269 30.09 -19.45 2.06
N SER A 270 30.34 -20.09 3.21
CA SER A 270 29.42 -21.10 3.77
C SER A 270 28.13 -20.51 4.38
N HIS A 271 27.94 -19.20 4.33
CA HIS A 271 26.80 -18.53 4.95
C HIS A 271 25.76 -18.13 3.90
N HIS A 272 24.78 -19.00 3.66
CA HIS A 272 23.76 -18.80 2.62
C HIS A 272 23.00 -17.47 2.73
N ASP A 273 22.73 -16.95 3.94
CA ASP A 273 22.06 -15.65 4.06
C ASP A 273 22.95 -14.48 3.56
N ILE A 274 24.27 -14.52 3.81
CA ILE A 274 25.22 -13.53 3.29
C ILE A 274 25.27 -13.61 1.77
N ALA A 275 25.31 -14.84 1.22
CA ALA A 275 25.22 -15.05 -0.22
C ALA A 275 23.90 -14.49 -0.80
N GLY A 276 22.77 -14.73 -0.11
CA GLY A 276 21.47 -14.19 -0.48
C GLY A 276 21.44 -12.67 -0.50
N VAL A 277 21.97 -12.00 0.53
CA VAL A 277 22.07 -10.53 0.57
C VAL A 277 22.95 -10.05 -0.59
N ALA A 278 24.12 -10.66 -0.78
CA ALA A 278 25.06 -10.28 -1.83
C ALA A 278 24.44 -10.42 -3.24
N LEU A 279 23.65 -11.47 -3.47
CA LEU A 279 22.94 -11.69 -4.73
C LEU A 279 21.90 -10.60 -5.02
N HIS A 280 21.29 -10.01 -4.00
CA HIS A 280 20.32 -8.93 -4.16
C HIS A 280 20.95 -7.52 -4.16
N MET A 281 22.27 -7.40 -4.05
CA MET A 281 22.95 -6.10 -4.13
C MET A 281 22.87 -5.52 -5.56
N PRO A 282 22.80 -4.18 -5.74
CA PRO A 282 22.62 -3.56 -7.06
C PRO A 282 23.68 -3.96 -8.11
N ASN A 283 24.91 -4.20 -7.66
CA ASN A 283 26.04 -4.58 -8.49
C ASN A 283 26.06 -6.07 -8.87
N ALA A 284 25.19 -6.91 -8.31
CA ALA A 284 25.06 -8.31 -8.70
C ALA A 284 24.53 -8.40 -10.13
N ASP A 285 25.10 -9.33 -10.90
CA ASP A 285 24.76 -9.55 -12.31
C ASP A 285 24.55 -11.04 -12.61
N ILE A 286 24.29 -11.35 -13.88
CA ILE A 286 23.98 -12.70 -14.34
C ILE A 286 25.09 -13.72 -14.01
N ASN A 287 26.36 -13.31 -13.99
CA ASN A 287 27.47 -14.22 -13.68
C ASN A 287 27.41 -14.66 -12.21
N HIS A 288 27.01 -13.76 -11.32
CA HIS A 288 26.79 -14.09 -9.91
C HIS A 288 25.62 -15.06 -9.72
N ILE A 289 24.56 -14.92 -10.53
CA ILE A 289 23.45 -15.89 -10.53
C ILE A 289 23.94 -17.27 -10.96
N HIS A 290 24.69 -17.35 -12.06
CA HIS A 290 25.29 -18.62 -12.51
C HIS A 290 26.20 -19.24 -11.46
N LEU A 291 27.03 -18.44 -10.80
CA LEU A 291 27.88 -18.89 -9.72
C LEU A 291 27.05 -19.45 -8.54
N ALA A 292 25.99 -18.74 -8.14
CA ALA A 292 25.11 -19.17 -7.05
C ALA A 292 24.38 -20.49 -7.34
N LEU A 293 23.97 -20.71 -8.60
CA LEU A 293 23.34 -21.96 -9.04
C LEU A 293 24.29 -23.17 -8.99
N GLN A 294 25.61 -22.94 -8.92
CA GLN A 294 26.64 -23.98 -8.89
C GLN A 294 27.14 -24.31 -7.48
N THR A 295 26.65 -23.63 -6.44
CA THR A 295 27.17 -23.79 -5.06
C THR A 295 26.77 -25.11 -4.40
N GLY A 296 25.72 -25.76 -4.89
CA GLY A 296 25.13 -26.95 -4.24
C GLY A 296 24.35 -26.65 -2.96
N ASP A 297 24.32 -25.39 -2.50
CA ASP A 297 23.51 -24.96 -1.36
C ASP A 297 22.09 -24.57 -1.84
N ASN A 298 21.09 -25.35 -1.42
CA ASN A 298 19.70 -25.16 -1.84
C ASN A 298 19.17 -23.75 -1.55
N LYS A 299 19.59 -23.11 -0.45
CA LYS A 299 19.12 -21.75 -0.12
C LYS A 299 19.78 -20.70 -1.01
N VAL A 300 21.05 -20.88 -1.36
CA VAL A 300 21.74 -20.00 -2.32
C VAL A 300 21.13 -20.14 -3.72
N ILE A 301 20.81 -21.38 -4.13
CA ILE A 301 20.10 -21.67 -5.38
C ILE A 301 18.71 -21.04 -5.38
N GLU A 302 17.97 -21.10 -4.27
CA GLU A 302 16.67 -20.44 -4.13
C GLU A 302 16.76 -18.91 -4.33
N HIS A 303 17.76 -18.26 -3.73
CA HIS A 303 18.03 -16.85 -3.97
C HIS A 303 18.33 -16.57 -5.44
N ALA A 304 19.12 -17.41 -6.10
CA ALA A 304 19.43 -17.27 -7.52
C ALA A 304 18.19 -17.42 -8.41
N LEU A 305 17.33 -18.41 -8.15
CA LEU A 305 16.10 -18.66 -8.91
C LEU A 305 15.05 -17.56 -8.72
N SER A 306 14.92 -17.00 -7.52
CA SER A 306 14.00 -15.89 -7.26
C SER A 306 14.50 -14.53 -7.74
N HIS A 307 15.77 -14.43 -8.15
CA HIS A 307 16.39 -13.16 -8.54
C HIS A 307 15.85 -12.62 -9.89
N PRO A 308 15.49 -11.34 -10.03
CA PRO A 308 14.89 -10.79 -11.26
C PRO A 308 15.80 -10.86 -12.50
N LYS A 309 17.12 -11.00 -12.32
CA LYS A 309 18.08 -11.21 -13.42
C LYS A 309 18.34 -12.69 -13.75
N CYS A 310 17.61 -13.63 -13.14
CA CYS A 310 17.74 -15.05 -13.45
C CYS A 310 17.35 -15.30 -14.93
N PRO A 311 18.19 -16.01 -15.72
CA PRO A 311 17.86 -16.30 -17.11
C PRO A 311 16.55 -17.06 -17.26
N LYS A 312 15.72 -16.66 -18.23
CA LYS A 312 14.44 -17.32 -18.51
C LYS A 312 14.58 -18.81 -18.76
N SER A 313 15.62 -19.25 -19.49
CA SER A 313 15.87 -20.67 -19.74
C SER A 313 16.06 -21.47 -18.45
N ILE A 314 16.80 -20.93 -17.48
CA ILE A 314 17.02 -21.57 -16.18
C ILE A 314 15.72 -21.67 -15.38
N LEU A 315 14.91 -20.62 -15.42
CA LEU A 315 13.60 -20.61 -14.78
C LEU A 315 12.66 -21.64 -15.42
N GLU A 316 12.61 -21.72 -16.75
CA GLU A 316 11.82 -22.74 -17.45
C GLU A 316 12.25 -24.15 -17.07
N ASP A 317 13.56 -24.42 -17.02
CA ASP A 317 14.09 -25.72 -16.62
C ASP A 317 13.72 -26.06 -15.17
N ALA A 318 13.81 -25.08 -14.26
CA ALA A 318 13.38 -25.24 -12.87
C ALA A 318 11.87 -25.48 -12.73
N LEU A 319 11.03 -24.87 -13.56
CA LEU A 319 9.57 -25.07 -13.57
C LEU A 319 9.16 -26.41 -14.21
N ARG A 320 9.98 -26.95 -15.11
CA ARG A 320 9.82 -28.28 -15.70
C ARG A 320 10.39 -29.40 -14.83
N ASP A 321 11.04 -29.07 -13.71
CA ASP A 321 11.66 -30.05 -12.82
C ASP A 321 10.59 -30.97 -12.21
N LYS A 322 10.50 -32.17 -12.79
CA LYS A 322 9.60 -33.24 -12.33
C LYS A 322 10.25 -34.09 -11.24
N ASP A 323 11.53 -33.88 -10.95
CA ASP A 323 12.22 -34.66 -9.93
C ASP A 323 11.63 -34.32 -8.57
N GLY A 324 11.57 -35.33 -7.69
CA GLY A 324 10.70 -35.36 -6.51
C GLY A 324 10.90 -34.26 -5.46
N THR A 325 11.77 -33.27 -5.69
CA THR A 325 12.09 -32.24 -4.70
C THR A 325 11.22 -30.98 -4.78
N LYS A 326 10.45 -30.70 -5.86
CA LYS A 326 9.50 -29.56 -6.07
C LYS A 326 9.99 -28.14 -5.77
N TRP A 327 11.02 -27.97 -4.93
CA TRP A 327 11.43 -26.71 -4.33
C TRP A 327 12.07 -25.79 -5.36
N LYS A 328 12.73 -26.32 -6.41
CA LYS A 328 13.27 -25.48 -7.50
C LYS A 328 12.15 -24.79 -8.26
N ALA A 329 11.09 -25.53 -8.61
CA ALA A 329 9.91 -24.94 -9.24
C ALA A 329 9.27 -23.89 -8.31
N LEU A 330 9.08 -24.21 -7.02
CA LEU A 330 8.55 -23.26 -6.03
C LEU A 330 9.45 -22.03 -5.86
N ALA A 331 10.77 -22.18 -5.90
CA ALA A 331 11.73 -21.08 -5.85
C ALA A 331 11.67 -20.22 -7.11
N ALA A 332 11.56 -20.84 -8.29
CA ALA A 332 11.40 -20.15 -9.56
C ALA A 332 10.07 -19.36 -9.62
N LEU A 333 8.99 -19.88 -9.03
CA LEU A 333 7.70 -19.19 -8.92
C LEU A 333 7.75 -17.91 -8.07
N LYS A 334 8.79 -17.69 -7.27
CA LYS A 334 9.03 -16.43 -6.56
C LYS A 334 9.65 -15.36 -7.46
N ASN A 335 10.04 -15.71 -8.69
CA ASN A 335 10.70 -14.79 -9.60
C ASN A 335 9.70 -13.78 -10.21
N PRO A 336 9.89 -12.47 -10.04
CA PRO A 336 8.92 -11.47 -10.50
C PRO A 336 8.85 -11.33 -12.03
N THR A 337 9.78 -11.94 -12.77
CA THR A 337 9.90 -11.78 -14.24
C THR A 337 9.27 -12.92 -15.05
N LEU A 338 8.60 -13.87 -14.39
CA LEU A 338 7.91 -14.96 -15.07
C LEU A 338 6.89 -14.44 -16.07
N THR A 339 6.92 -14.98 -17.28
CA THR A 339 5.95 -14.68 -18.34
C THR A 339 4.72 -15.59 -18.23
N PRO A 340 3.60 -15.21 -18.86
CA PRO A 340 2.42 -16.09 -18.96
C PRO A 340 2.74 -17.50 -19.47
N ASP A 341 3.63 -17.63 -20.46
CA ASP A 341 4.02 -18.93 -21.02
C ASP A 341 4.75 -19.80 -19.98
N MET A 342 5.63 -19.20 -19.18
CA MET A 342 6.34 -19.89 -18.11
C MET A 342 5.39 -20.29 -16.98
N LEU A 343 4.44 -19.43 -16.63
CA LEU A 343 3.39 -19.75 -15.66
C LEU A 343 2.51 -20.89 -16.17
N GLN A 344 2.23 -20.97 -17.47
CA GLN A 344 1.49 -22.07 -18.06
C GLN A 344 2.20 -23.43 -17.88
N ILE A 345 3.53 -23.46 -17.96
CA ILE A 345 4.33 -24.66 -17.65
C ILE A 345 4.04 -25.12 -16.22
N ALA A 346 4.06 -24.19 -15.26
CA ALA A 346 3.85 -24.47 -13.85
C ALA A 346 2.40 -24.87 -13.53
N ILE A 347 1.41 -24.25 -14.20
CA ILE A 347 -0.02 -24.60 -14.06
C ILE A 347 -0.29 -26.02 -14.56
N ASN A 348 0.42 -26.45 -15.61
CA ASN A 348 0.32 -27.80 -16.15
C ASN A 348 1.18 -28.83 -15.39
N HIS A 349 1.83 -28.43 -14.30
CA HIS A 349 2.74 -29.30 -13.56
C HIS A 349 1.98 -30.44 -12.85
N PRO A 350 2.46 -31.70 -12.93
CA PRO A 350 1.73 -32.87 -12.39
C PRO A 350 1.63 -32.92 -10.86
N SER A 351 2.24 -31.98 -10.14
CA SER A 351 2.27 -31.95 -8.67
C SER A 351 0.96 -31.51 -8.01
N GLY A 352 -0.11 -31.29 -8.77
CA GLY A 352 -1.43 -30.99 -8.21
C GLY A 352 -1.91 -32.14 -7.33
N SER A 353 -1.81 -32.00 -6.01
CA SER A 353 -2.15 -33.04 -5.04
C SER A 353 -3.55 -33.60 -5.26
N ARG A 354 -3.73 -34.92 -5.25
CA ARG A 354 -5.06 -35.54 -5.47
C ARG A 354 -6.02 -35.42 -4.27
N LEU A 355 -5.58 -35.11 -3.04
CA LEU A 355 -6.41 -35.03 -1.80
C LEU A 355 -5.69 -34.23 -0.65
N PRO A 356 -6.37 -33.82 0.46
CA PRO A 356 -7.45 -32.84 0.60
C PRO A 356 -6.99 -31.48 1.18
N PHE A 357 -7.82 -30.46 0.97
CA PHE A 357 -8.03 -29.13 1.61
C PHE A 357 -7.21 -28.63 2.83
N SER A 358 -5.92 -28.92 3.00
CA SER A 358 -5.09 -28.11 3.90
C SER A 358 -4.50 -26.91 3.15
N GLU A 359 -4.49 -25.74 3.80
CA GLU A 359 -3.86 -24.52 3.28
C GLU A 359 -2.37 -24.77 2.94
N GLU A 360 -1.70 -25.60 3.74
CA GLU A 360 -0.33 -26.06 3.53
C GLU A 360 -0.17 -26.92 2.25
N ALA A 361 -1.15 -27.76 1.91
CA ALA A 361 -1.16 -28.51 0.66
C ALA A 361 -1.41 -27.60 -0.57
N ALA A 362 -2.19 -26.53 -0.41
CA ALA A 362 -2.38 -25.53 -1.45
C ALA A 362 -1.12 -24.68 -1.67
N MET A 363 -0.40 -24.32 -0.59
CA MET A 363 0.84 -23.52 -0.67
C MET A 363 2.06 -24.30 -1.18
N SER A 364 1.99 -25.63 -1.23
CA SER A 364 3.07 -26.50 -1.72
C SER A 364 2.82 -27.08 -3.12
N SER A 365 1.67 -26.75 -3.73
CA SER A 365 1.31 -27.20 -5.08
C SER A 365 1.77 -26.18 -6.13
N ILE A 366 2.58 -26.63 -7.09
CA ILE A 366 3.14 -25.76 -8.15
C ILE A 366 2.03 -25.06 -8.96
N PRO A 367 0.94 -25.73 -9.40
CA PRO A 367 -0.12 -25.04 -10.13
C PRO A 367 -0.85 -23.96 -9.33
N THR A 368 -1.08 -24.18 -8.04
CA THR A 368 -1.76 -23.21 -7.16
C THR A 368 -0.88 -22.00 -6.88
N VAL A 369 0.42 -22.20 -6.59
CA VAL A 369 1.38 -21.11 -6.42
C VAL A 369 1.56 -20.33 -7.73
N ALA A 370 1.58 -21.01 -8.87
CA ALA A 370 1.65 -20.37 -10.18
C ALA A 370 0.45 -19.46 -10.45
N LEU A 371 -0.76 -19.91 -10.13
CA LEU A 371 -1.98 -19.10 -10.27
C LEU A 371 -2.09 -17.94 -9.29
N GLN A 372 -1.26 -17.88 -8.25
CA GLN A 372 -1.19 -16.71 -7.36
C GLN A 372 -0.25 -15.63 -7.93
N HIS A 373 0.49 -15.93 -8.99
CA HIS A 373 1.47 -15.02 -9.54
C HIS A 373 0.82 -13.84 -10.27
N ILE A 374 1.30 -12.62 -9.99
CA ILE A 374 0.74 -11.37 -10.53
C ILE A 374 0.72 -11.31 -12.06
N ASN A 375 1.68 -11.96 -12.72
CA ASN A 375 1.81 -11.99 -14.18
C ASN A 375 0.93 -13.05 -14.86
N CYS A 376 0.02 -13.73 -14.15
CA CYS A 376 -0.92 -14.64 -14.80
C CYS A 376 -1.78 -13.90 -15.84
N SER A 377 -1.76 -14.41 -17.08
CA SER A 377 -2.66 -13.95 -18.14
C SER A 377 -4.07 -14.48 -17.95
N GLU A 378 -5.00 -13.95 -18.74
CA GLU A 378 -6.37 -14.47 -18.82
C GLU A 378 -6.39 -15.96 -19.19
N ASP A 379 -5.56 -16.39 -20.15
CA ASP A 379 -5.46 -17.79 -20.57
C ASP A 379 -4.92 -18.70 -19.46
N ASN A 380 -3.94 -18.22 -18.68
CA ASN A 380 -3.45 -18.96 -17.51
C ASN A 380 -4.56 -19.18 -16.49
N ILE A 381 -5.33 -18.13 -16.18
CA ILE A 381 -6.43 -18.21 -15.22
C ILE A 381 -7.54 -19.13 -15.76
N GLU A 382 -7.86 -19.02 -17.05
CA GLU A 382 -8.83 -19.91 -17.69
C GLU A 382 -8.39 -21.38 -17.63
N SER A 383 -7.11 -21.66 -17.88
CA SER A 383 -6.52 -22.99 -17.69
C SER A 383 -6.69 -23.49 -16.26
N GLY A 384 -6.51 -22.62 -15.26
CA GLY A 384 -6.75 -22.92 -13.86
C GLY A 384 -8.22 -23.23 -13.53
N ILE A 385 -9.17 -22.45 -14.05
CA ILE A 385 -10.62 -22.67 -13.88
C ILE A 385 -11.04 -24.02 -14.48
N ASN A 386 -10.44 -24.41 -15.60
CA ASN A 386 -10.71 -25.69 -16.27
C ASN A 386 -9.90 -26.87 -15.68
N HIS A 387 -9.02 -26.63 -14.72
CA HIS A 387 -8.08 -27.63 -14.22
C HIS A 387 -8.81 -28.77 -13.48
N SER A 388 -8.33 -30.02 -13.58
CA SER A 388 -9.00 -31.18 -12.96
C SER A 388 -9.01 -31.14 -11.43
N ASN A 389 -7.96 -30.56 -10.82
CA ASN A 389 -7.83 -30.36 -9.38
C ASN A 389 -8.69 -29.20 -8.87
N LEU A 390 -9.53 -29.47 -7.87
CA LEU A 390 -10.46 -28.51 -7.27
C LEU A 390 -9.77 -27.33 -6.59
N LEU A 391 -8.63 -27.54 -5.92
CA LEU A 391 -7.87 -26.46 -5.28
C LEU A 391 -7.34 -25.48 -6.32
N VAL A 392 -6.86 -26.00 -7.46
CA VAL A 392 -6.38 -25.18 -8.59
C VAL A 392 -7.53 -24.34 -9.16
N LYS A 393 -8.71 -24.93 -9.34
CA LYS A 393 -9.91 -24.18 -9.76
C LYS A 393 -10.24 -23.07 -8.77
N ALA A 394 -10.31 -23.38 -7.48
CA ALA A 394 -10.68 -22.41 -6.45
C ALA A 394 -9.70 -21.23 -6.37
N VAL A 395 -8.39 -21.47 -6.55
CA VAL A 395 -7.38 -20.41 -6.60
C VAL A 395 -7.54 -19.56 -7.86
N ALA A 396 -7.73 -20.18 -9.03
CA ALA A 396 -7.93 -19.46 -10.29
C ALA A 396 -9.19 -18.58 -10.26
N SER A 397 -10.28 -19.10 -9.71
CA SER A 397 -11.56 -18.40 -9.60
C SER A 397 -11.54 -17.26 -8.58
N ASN A 398 -10.51 -17.19 -7.73
CA ASN A 398 -10.29 -16.06 -6.82
C ASN A 398 -9.20 -15.09 -7.34
N HIS A 399 -8.73 -15.26 -8.58
CA HIS A 399 -7.60 -14.48 -9.07
C HIS A 399 -7.97 -13.00 -9.27
N HIS A 400 -7.10 -12.09 -8.83
CA HIS A 400 -7.35 -10.65 -8.89
C HIS A 400 -7.42 -10.10 -10.33
N ASN A 401 -6.81 -10.78 -11.31
CA ASN A 401 -6.89 -10.43 -12.74
C ASN A 401 -8.03 -11.12 -13.50
N LEU A 402 -9.08 -11.62 -12.84
CA LEU A 402 -10.26 -12.13 -13.56
C LEU A 402 -10.84 -11.05 -14.47
N THR A 403 -10.96 -11.34 -15.75
CA THR A 403 -11.62 -10.46 -16.72
C THR A 403 -13.14 -10.60 -16.61
N PRO A 404 -13.93 -9.62 -17.10
CA PRO A 404 -15.37 -9.78 -17.17
C PRO A 404 -15.81 -11.04 -17.94
N ARG A 405 -15.08 -11.43 -18.98
CA ARG A 405 -15.35 -12.68 -19.73
C ARG A 405 -15.20 -13.92 -18.85
N LEU A 406 -14.14 -13.98 -18.03
CA LEU A 406 -13.94 -15.10 -17.10
C LEU A 406 -14.96 -15.08 -15.96
N ILE A 407 -15.40 -13.90 -15.52
CA ILE A 407 -16.51 -13.76 -14.56
C ILE A 407 -17.80 -14.35 -15.15
N ASP A 408 -18.14 -14.03 -16.41
CA ASP A 408 -19.30 -14.64 -17.11
C ASP A 408 -19.18 -16.18 -17.16
N LYS A 409 -17.96 -16.67 -17.39
CA LYS A 409 -17.67 -18.12 -17.38
C LYS A 409 -17.90 -18.74 -16.01
N LEU A 410 -17.47 -18.09 -14.93
CA LEU A 410 -17.71 -18.55 -13.56
C LEU A 410 -19.20 -18.55 -13.23
N LEU A 411 -19.94 -17.50 -13.57
CA LEU A 411 -21.40 -17.42 -13.40
C LEU A 411 -22.16 -18.48 -14.22
N SER A 412 -21.59 -18.89 -15.35
CA SER A 412 -22.12 -19.98 -16.18
C SER A 412 -21.71 -21.37 -15.70
N TYR A 413 -20.81 -21.49 -14.72
CA TYR A 413 -20.34 -22.78 -14.24
C TYR A 413 -21.48 -23.59 -13.63
N ARG A 414 -21.54 -24.87 -13.99
CA ARG A 414 -22.52 -25.85 -13.48
C ARG A 414 -21.74 -27.10 -13.06
N GLY A 415 -21.74 -27.40 -11.77
CA GLY A 415 -21.03 -28.53 -11.19
C GLY A 415 -21.14 -28.52 -9.68
N GLN A 416 -20.44 -29.42 -9.00
CA GLN A 416 -20.51 -29.63 -7.54
C GLN A 416 -20.18 -28.38 -6.68
N TYR A 417 -19.65 -27.31 -7.28
CA TYR A 417 -19.13 -26.12 -6.60
C TYR A 417 -19.60 -24.83 -7.28
N ASP A 418 -20.75 -24.85 -7.94
CA ASP A 418 -21.29 -23.68 -8.64
C ASP A 418 -21.52 -22.51 -7.69
N ASP A 419 -22.04 -22.77 -6.48
CA ASP A 419 -22.16 -21.81 -5.39
C ASP A 419 -20.84 -21.07 -5.07
N ILE A 420 -19.73 -21.80 -4.89
CA ILE A 420 -18.41 -21.23 -4.60
C ILE A 420 -17.92 -20.41 -5.80
N MET A 421 -18.05 -20.94 -7.02
CA MET A 421 -17.60 -20.26 -8.23
C MET A 421 -18.38 -18.95 -8.47
N HIS A 422 -19.69 -18.96 -8.26
CA HIS A 422 -20.54 -17.77 -8.38
C HIS A 422 -20.23 -16.75 -7.30
N GLY A 423 -20.01 -17.21 -6.06
CA GLY A 423 -19.57 -16.36 -4.95
C GLY A 423 -18.25 -15.66 -5.25
N GLN A 424 -17.24 -16.41 -5.67
CA GLN A 424 -15.92 -15.86 -6.03
C GLN A 424 -15.99 -14.87 -7.20
N ALA A 425 -16.81 -15.16 -8.21
CA ALA A 425 -17.06 -14.24 -9.33
C ALA A 425 -17.58 -12.88 -8.83
N MET A 426 -18.49 -12.88 -7.86
CA MET A 426 -19.07 -11.66 -7.28
C MET A 426 -18.24 -11.02 -6.16
N MET A 427 -17.20 -11.71 -5.67
CA MET A 427 -16.20 -11.09 -4.80
C MET A 427 -15.12 -10.35 -5.59
N ASN A 428 -14.99 -10.61 -6.88
CA ASN A 428 -13.96 -10.01 -7.71
C ASN A 428 -14.31 -8.57 -8.12
N ASN A 429 -13.39 -7.63 -7.83
CA ASN A 429 -13.59 -6.20 -8.10
C ASN A 429 -13.84 -5.86 -9.59
N ASN A 430 -13.48 -6.76 -10.51
CA ASN A 430 -13.70 -6.57 -11.95
C ASN A 430 -15.12 -6.98 -12.41
N ALA A 431 -15.99 -7.42 -11.50
CA ALA A 431 -17.39 -7.70 -11.80
C ALA A 431 -18.10 -6.40 -12.25
N ARG A 432 -18.73 -6.48 -13.43
CA ARG A 432 -19.44 -5.35 -14.03
C ARG A 432 -20.83 -5.17 -13.43
N PRO A 433 -21.38 -3.95 -13.46
CA PRO A 433 -22.76 -3.67 -13.04
C PRO A 433 -23.80 -4.63 -13.61
N GLU A 434 -23.69 -5.01 -14.88
CA GLU A 434 -24.65 -5.88 -15.56
C GLU A 434 -24.62 -7.31 -15.00
N GLN A 435 -23.41 -7.81 -14.68
CA GLN A 435 -23.21 -9.14 -14.09
C GLN A 435 -23.76 -9.18 -12.65
N ILE A 436 -23.51 -8.12 -11.89
CA ILE A 436 -24.05 -7.95 -10.53
C ILE A 436 -25.57 -7.90 -10.57
N HIS A 437 -26.13 -7.15 -11.54
CA HIS A 437 -27.56 -7.07 -11.75
C HIS A 437 -28.18 -8.44 -12.09
N GLU A 438 -27.55 -9.20 -12.98
CA GLU A 438 -28.01 -10.56 -13.29
C GLU A 438 -28.03 -11.46 -12.05
N VAL A 439 -26.99 -11.39 -11.21
CA VAL A 439 -26.91 -12.22 -10.01
C VAL A 439 -28.02 -11.88 -9.00
N LEU A 440 -28.28 -10.59 -8.79
CA LEU A 440 -29.28 -10.15 -7.81
C LEU A 440 -30.71 -10.36 -8.28
N THR A 441 -30.97 -10.20 -9.57
CA THR A 441 -32.33 -10.26 -10.11
C THR A 441 -32.75 -11.65 -10.61
N SER A 442 -31.80 -12.50 -11.00
CA SER A 442 -32.15 -13.84 -11.44
C SER A 442 -32.44 -14.77 -10.25
N GLY A 443 -33.41 -15.66 -10.44
CA GLY A 443 -33.69 -16.75 -9.49
C GLY A 443 -32.73 -17.93 -9.59
N LYS A 444 -31.63 -17.81 -10.36
CA LYS A 444 -30.73 -18.92 -10.70
C LYS A 444 -29.54 -19.05 -9.75
N PHE A 445 -29.23 -18.02 -8.98
CA PHE A 445 -28.03 -17.96 -8.14
C PHE A 445 -28.36 -18.22 -6.66
N PHE A 446 -27.41 -18.88 -5.98
CA PHE A 446 -27.49 -19.17 -4.55
C PHE A 446 -27.34 -17.90 -3.69
N SER A 447 -27.76 -18.01 -2.43
CA SER A 447 -27.70 -16.92 -1.45
C SER A 447 -26.31 -16.31 -1.33
N GLN A 448 -25.25 -17.12 -1.32
CA GLN A 448 -23.88 -16.64 -1.18
C GLN A 448 -23.46 -15.68 -2.31
N ALA A 449 -23.73 -16.03 -3.57
CA ALA A 449 -23.41 -15.17 -4.70
C ALA A 449 -24.18 -13.85 -4.65
N LYS A 450 -25.46 -13.91 -4.26
CA LYS A 450 -26.28 -12.71 -4.05
C LYS A 450 -25.77 -11.83 -2.92
N GLU A 451 -25.36 -12.42 -1.80
CA GLU A 451 -24.76 -11.70 -0.68
C GLU A 451 -23.44 -11.02 -1.06
N CYS A 452 -22.62 -11.64 -1.90
CA CYS A 452 -21.42 -11.00 -2.45
C CYS A 452 -21.79 -9.86 -3.42
N ALA A 453 -22.73 -10.09 -4.32
CA ALA A 453 -23.17 -9.13 -5.32
C ALA A 453 -23.77 -7.86 -4.69
N VAL A 454 -24.61 -7.99 -3.66
CA VAL A 454 -25.23 -6.84 -2.96
C VAL A 454 -24.19 -6.01 -2.19
N LYS A 455 -23.09 -6.62 -1.77
CA LYS A 455 -21.95 -5.93 -1.12
C LYS A 455 -20.97 -5.32 -2.12
N HIS A 456 -21.10 -5.63 -3.41
CA HIS A 456 -20.08 -5.30 -4.40
C HIS A 456 -20.00 -3.78 -4.66
N PRO A 457 -18.80 -3.16 -4.71
CA PRO A 457 -18.66 -1.72 -4.91
C PRO A 457 -19.26 -1.22 -6.24
N ASN A 458 -19.27 -2.05 -7.28
CA ASN A 458 -19.83 -1.70 -8.58
C ASN A 458 -21.35 -1.92 -8.68
N ALA A 459 -22.04 -2.27 -7.59
CA ALA A 459 -23.49 -2.39 -7.58
C ALA A 459 -24.15 -1.01 -7.75
N LEU A 460 -25.03 -0.88 -8.75
CA LEU A 460 -25.76 0.36 -9.02
C LEU A 460 -26.94 0.54 -8.07
N LYS A 461 -27.32 1.80 -7.82
CA LYS A 461 -28.47 2.16 -6.99
C LYS A 461 -29.74 1.41 -7.40
N ALA A 462 -30.09 1.45 -8.68
CA ALA A 462 -31.27 0.75 -9.21
C ALA A 462 -31.24 -0.76 -8.96
N THR A 463 -30.06 -1.37 -9.00
CA THR A 463 -29.88 -2.80 -8.70
C THR A 463 -30.06 -3.07 -7.19
N LEU A 464 -29.57 -2.18 -6.32
CA LEU A 464 -29.75 -2.28 -4.88
C LEU A 464 -31.22 -2.07 -4.47
N GLU A 465 -31.95 -1.17 -5.12
CA GLU A 465 -33.40 -0.97 -4.89
C GLU A 465 -34.21 -2.24 -5.15
N ILE A 466 -33.83 -3.03 -6.17
CA ILE A 466 -34.43 -4.34 -6.42
C ILE A 466 -34.02 -5.33 -5.33
N ALA A 467 -32.73 -5.37 -4.98
CA ALA A 467 -32.21 -6.29 -3.96
C ALA A 467 -32.78 -6.05 -2.55
N ALA A 468 -33.22 -4.82 -2.24
CA ALA A 468 -33.90 -4.48 -0.98
C ALA A 468 -35.24 -5.22 -0.79
N HIS A 469 -35.76 -5.84 -1.85
CA HIS A 469 -36.97 -6.66 -1.83
C HIS A 469 -36.67 -8.15 -2.10
N ASP A 470 -35.41 -8.58 -1.99
CA ASP A 470 -35.02 -9.99 -2.17
C ASP A 470 -35.66 -10.87 -1.07
N ARG A 471 -36.00 -12.11 -1.42
CA ARG A 471 -36.59 -13.08 -0.48
C ARG A 471 -35.59 -13.49 0.61
N ASN A 472 -34.29 -13.38 0.34
CA ASN A 472 -33.26 -13.55 1.36
C ASN A 472 -33.14 -12.26 2.17
N HIS A 473 -33.61 -12.31 3.41
CA HIS A 473 -33.56 -11.18 4.35
C HIS A 473 -32.15 -10.58 4.49
N ASN A 474 -31.09 -11.39 4.48
CA ASN A 474 -29.72 -10.86 4.55
C ASN A 474 -29.41 -9.94 3.36
N VAL A 475 -29.81 -10.34 2.14
CA VAL A 475 -29.58 -9.56 0.92
C VAL A 475 -30.39 -8.27 0.97
N ALA A 476 -31.66 -8.36 1.38
CA ALA A 476 -32.55 -7.21 1.52
C ALA A 476 -32.04 -6.19 2.55
N ASP A 477 -31.58 -6.66 3.71
CA ASP A 477 -31.05 -5.82 4.79
C ASP A 477 -29.78 -5.09 4.34
N ILE A 478 -28.83 -5.79 3.72
CA ILE A 478 -27.59 -5.19 3.21
C ILE A 478 -27.88 -4.15 2.12
N ALA A 479 -28.80 -4.46 1.20
CA ALA A 479 -29.19 -3.52 0.16
C ALA A 479 -29.78 -2.23 0.76
N THR A 480 -30.66 -2.37 1.75
CA THR A 480 -31.28 -1.25 2.46
C THR A 480 -30.24 -0.42 3.22
N GLU A 481 -29.31 -1.07 3.91
CA GLU A 481 -28.19 -0.40 4.59
C GLU A 481 -27.36 0.43 3.60
N ARG A 482 -26.99 -0.14 2.45
CA ARG A 482 -26.21 0.54 1.43
C ARG A 482 -26.95 1.70 0.76
N LEU A 483 -28.26 1.57 0.54
CA LEU A 483 -29.07 2.67 0.00
C LEU A 483 -29.13 3.88 0.96
N ASN A 484 -28.94 3.64 2.25
CA ASN A 484 -28.92 4.65 3.30
C ASN A 484 -27.52 5.23 3.58
N THR A 485 -26.47 4.84 2.84
CA THR A 485 -25.14 5.47 2.95
C THR A 485 -25.01 6.69 2.04
N GLU A 486 -24.12 7.63 2.41
CA GLU A 486 -23.90 8.90 1.68
C GLU A 486 -23.54 8.69 0.19
N ASP A 487 -23.00 7.53 -0.18
CA ASP A 487 -22.61 7.19 -1.55
C ASP A 487 -23.79 7.14 -2.54
N TYR A 488 -25.04 7.01 -2.06
CA TYR A 488 -26.25 6.88 -2.89
C TYR A 488 -27.36 7.89 -2.57
N ILE A 489 -27.12 8.79 -1.59
CA ILE A 489 -28.07 9.80 -1.11
C ILE A 489 -28.01 11.11 -1.93
N LYS A 490 -27.00 11.29 -2.77
CA LYS A 490 -26.92 12.37 -3.77
C LYS A 490 -27.26 11.86 -5.16
#